data_AF-A0A1F4T5A9-F1
#
_entry.id   AF-A0A1F4T5A9-F1
#
_cell.length_a   1.000
_cell.length_b   1.000
_cell.length_c   1.000
_cell.angle_alpha   90.00
_cell.angle_beta   90.00
_cell.angle_gamma   90.00
#
_symmetry.space_group_name_H-M   'P 1'
#
loop_
_entity.id
_entity.type
_entity.pdbx_description
1 polymer ?
#
loop_
_entity_poly.entity_id
_entity_poly.type
_entity_poly.pdbx_seq_one_letter_code
_entity_poly.pdbx_strand_id
1 'polypeptide(L)'
;MLIKNNMISYLTNNMPNIAHISYFLTSNMQYIAYCIDTNITYMLYLPVLLVINGGGNLKDLNDLKLKQVSIAVNEGRPIPVEKLGQWIRDVREALGMTQKQLSKRLHLAQSSLSRIEENAKSCTINTLAKIATGLQCEFMGVLISKDGLENIIKLRAEIKAKEILKQTFANMAMEKQMPDNNAYIYQLKKLTEELTNNPGPNLWEE
;
A
#
# COMPACT_ATOMS: atom_id res chain seq x y z
N MET A 1 -11.33 -12.65 29.75
CA MET A 1 -10.15 -13.53 29.93
C MET A 1 -10.08 -14.63 28.88
N LEU A 2 -11.15 -15.43 28.67
CA LEU A 2 -11.20 -16.50 27.66
C LEU A 2 -10.86 -16.05 26.22
N ILE A 3 -11.41 -14.91 25.80
CA ILE A 3 -11.22 -14.35 24.44
C ILE A 3 -9.74 -14.02 24.17
N LYS A 4 -9.00 -13.59 25.21
CA LYS A 4 -7.59 -13.25 25.11
C LYS A 4 -6.74 -14.50 24.84
N ASN A 5 -7.03 -15.61 25.53
CA ASN A 5 -6.25 -16.85 25.42
C ASN A 5 -6.48 -17.56 24.09
N ASN A 6 -7.73 -17.61 23.59
CA ASN A 6 -8.03 -18.22 22.29
C ASN A 6 -7.42 -17.44 21.12
N MET A 7 -7.37 -16.11 21.22
CA MET A 7 -6.80 -15.23 20.20
C MET A 7 -5.27 -15.35 20.14
N ILE A 8 -4.60 -15.44 21.29
CA ILE A 8 -3.15 -15.68 21.35
C ILE A 8 -2.83 -17.00 20.66
N SER A 9 -3.54 -18.08 21.00
CA SER A 9 -3.32 -19.40 20.40
C SER A 9 -3.51 -19.40 18.87
N TYR A 10 -4.52 -18.70 18.36
CA TYR A 10 -4.76 -18.63 16.91
C TYR A 10 -3.65 -17.87 16.17
N LEU A 11 -3.20 -16.74 16.71
CA LEU A 11 -2.16 -15.91 16.09
C LEU A 11 -0.79 -16.59 16.12
N THR A 12 -0.42 -17.24 17.24
CA THR A 12 0.83 -18.01 17.32
C THR A 12 0.85 -19.21 16.37
N ASN A 13 -0.30 -19.85 16.12
CA ASN A 13 -0.37 -21.03 15.25
C ASN A 13 -0.39 -20.70 13.76
N ASN A 14 -0.95 -19.55 13.37
CA ASN A 14 -1.13 -19.20 11.95
C ASN A 14 -0.14 -18.13 11.45
N MET A 15 0.56 -17.43 12.35
CA MET A 15 1.53 -16.39 12.01
C MET A 15 2.81 -16.52 12.86
N PRO A 16 3.72 -17.44 12.51
CA PRO A 16 4.85 -17.84 13.35
C PRO A 16 5.92 -16.75 13.56
N ASN A 17 5.89 -15.63 12.82
CA ASN A 17 6.87 -14.54 12.91
C ASN A 17 6.39 -13.34 13.75
N ILE A 18 5.32 -13.47 14.55
CA ILE A 18 4.86 -12.37 15.42
C ILE A 18 5.77 -12.30 16.66
N ALA A 19 6.64 -11.29 16.71
CA ALA A 19 7.60 -11.10 17.80
C ALA A 19 6.99 -10.47 19.08
N HIS A 20 5.89 -9.70 18.98
CA HIS A 20 5.32 -9.00 20.15
C HIS A 20 3.85 -8.61 19.94
N ILE A 21 2.96 -8.98 20.86
CA ILE A 21 1.53 -8.60 20.79
C ILE A 21 1.24 -7.58 21.90
N SER A 22 0.97 -6.33 21.51
CA SER A 22 0.60 -5.24 22.44
C SER A 22 -0.89 -4.92 22.31
N TYR A 23 -1.59 -4.73 23.44
CA TYR A 23 -3.04 -4.52 23.46
C TYR A 23 -3.38 -3.08 23.86
N PHE A 24 -4.23 -2.40 23.10
CA PHE A 24 -4.82 -1.11 23.49
C PHE A 24 -6.34 -1.26 23.58
N LEU A 25 -6.88 -1.18 24.80
CA LEU A 25 -8.32 -1.04 25.01
C LEU A 25 -8.69 0.43 24.82
N THR A 26 -9.06 0.81 23.59
CA THR A 26 -9.84 2.04 23.40
C THR A 26 -11.31 1.73 23.68
N SER A 27 -12.07 2.77 24.05
CA SER A 27 -13.49 2.75 24.44
C SER A 27 -14.44 2.06 23.44
N ASN A 28 -13.95 1.66 22.26
CA ASN A 28 -14.66 0.94 21.21
C ASN A 28 -14.16 -0.49 20.95
N MET A 29 -13.43 -1.12 21.90
CA MET A 29 -12.95 -2.52 21.77
C MET A 29 -12.21 -2.78 20.45
N GLN A 30 -11.18 -1.98 20.17
CA GLN A 30 -10.24 -2.24 19.07
C GLN A 30 -9.12 -3.16 19.55
N TYR A 31 -8.74 -4.15 18.73
CA TYR A 31 -7.55 -4.98 18.96
C TYR A 31 -6.56 -4.67 17.84
N ILE A 32 -5.33 -4.31 18.19
CA ILE A 32 -4.23 -4.04 17.26
C ILE A 32 -3.14 -5.08 17.55
N ALA A 33 -2.66 -5.78 16.53
CA ALA A 33 -1.48 -6.64 16.64
C ALA A 33 -0.35 -6.01 15.82
N TYR A 34 0.85 -5.87 16.40
CA TYR A 34 2.01 -5.30 15.72
C TYR A 34 3.04 -6.39 15.47
N CYS A 35 3.67 -6.41 14.29
CA CYS A 35 4.77 -7.33 14.00
C CYS A 35 6.06 -6.51 13.86
N ILE A 36 7.00 -6.69 14.80
CA ILE A 36 8.19 -5.83 14.93
C ILE A 36 9.16 -5.99 13.75
N ASP A 37 9.21 -7.15 13.10
CA ASP A 37 10.28 -7.46 12.13
C ASP A 37 10.09 -6.85 10.73
N THR A 38 8.96 -6.19 10.44
CA THR A 38 8.71 -5.63 9.08
C THR A 38 8.23 -4.19 9.05
N ASN A 39 8.05 -3.50 10.18
CA ASN A 39 7.40 -2.18 10.23
C ASN A 39 6.00 -2.14 9.55
N ILE A 40 5.39 -3.31 9.28
CA ILE A 40 4.05 -3.43 8.72
C ILE A 40 3.08 -3.58 9.89
N THR A 41 2.30 -2.53 10.13
CA THR A 41 1.21 -2.56 11.12
C THR A 41 0.02 -3.31 10.53
N TYR A 42 -0.20 -4.56 10.96
CA TYR A 42 -1.39 -5.33 10.59
C TYR A 42 -2.52 -5.06 11.60
N MET A 43 -3.41 -4.11 11.29
CA MET A 43 -4.66 -3.96 12.05
C MET A 43 -5.64 -5.08 11.69
N LEU A 44 -5.57 -6.20 12.41
CA LEU A 44 -6.54 -7.30 12.31
C LEU A 44 -7.80 -6.92 13.09
N TYR A 45 -8.85 -6.49 12.38
CA TYR A 45 -10.16 -6.29 12.98
C TYR A 45 -10.83 -7.65 13.23
N LEU A 46 -11.12 -7.93 14.50
CA LEU A 46 -11.63 -9.20 15.02
C LEU A 46 -13.15 -9.53 14.86
N PRO A 47 -14.02 -8.90 14.05
CA PRO A 47 -15.44 -9.23 14.14
C PRO A 47 -15.82 -10.63 13.61
N VAL A 48 -15.02 -11.22 12.73
CA VAL A 48 -15.37 -12.50 12.09
C VAL A 48 -15.40 -13.66 13.09
N LEU A 49 -14.52 -13.65 14.10
CA LEU A 49 -14.44 -14.74 15.09
C LEU A 49 -15.61 -14.77 16.09
N LEU A 50 -16.28 -13.63 16.30
CA LEU A 50 -17.44 -13.49 17.20
C LEU A 50 -18.73 -14.00 16.56
N VAL A 51 -18.92 -13.80 15.25
CA VAL A 51 -20.13 -14.23 14.53
C VAL A 51 -20.20 -15.74 14.40
N ILE A 52 -19.06 -16.41 14.18
CA ILE A 52 -18.99 -17.86 13.97
C ILE A 52 -19.32 -18.65 15.27
N ASN A 53 -19.08 -18.07 16.45
CA ASN A 53 -19.30 -18.75 17.74
C ASN A 53 -20.65 -18.41 18.41
N GLY A 54 -21.43 -17.46 17.88
CA GLY A 54 -22.60 -16.88 18.57
C GLY A 54 -23.97 -17.04 17.90
N GLY A 55 -24.07 -17.72 16.74
CA GLY A 55 -25.36 -17.92 16.07
C GLY A 55 -25.99 -16.65 15.46
N GLY A 56 -25.17 -15.71 14.97
CA GLY A 56 -25.65 -14.47 14.34
C GLY A 56 -26.39 -14.71 13.01
N ASN A 57 -27.46 -13.96 12.77
CA ASN A 57 -28.27 -14.02 11.55
C ASN A 57 -27.57 -13.26 10.39
N LEU A 58 -27.87 -13.58 9.14
CA LEU A 58 -27.46 -12.84 7.93
C LEU A 58 -27.65 -11.32 8.04
N LYS A 59 -28.68 -10.87 8.76
CA LYS A 59 -28.95 -9.45 9.00
C LYS A 59 -27.84 -8.79 9.83
N ASP A 60 -27.38 -9.46 10.88
CA ASP A 60 -26.29 -8.99 11.74
C ASP A 60 -24.96 -8.93 10.98
N LEU A 61 -24.76 -9.85 10.03
CA LEU A 61 -23.58 -9.89 9.17
C LEU A 61 -23.53 -8.71 8.19
N ASN A 62 -24.66 -8.35 7.58
CA ASN A 62 -24.75 -7.20 6.67
C ASN A 62 -24.57 -5.87 7.42
N ASP A 63 -25.17 -5.72 8.59
CA ASP A 63 -25.00 -4.54 9.44
C ASP A 63 -23.55 -4.37 9.89
N LEU A 64 -22.87 -5.47 10.18
CA LEU A 64 -21.46 -5.48 10.54
C LEU A 64 -20.56 -5.14 9.34
N LYS A 65 -20.84 -5.69 8.16
CA LYS A 65 -20.10 -5.36 6.92
C LYS A 65 -20.26 -3.87 6.59
N LEU A 66 -21.47 -3.32 6.70
CA LEU A 66 -21.74 -1.90 6.50
C LEU A 66 -20.94 -1.03 7.48
N LYS A 67 -20.94 -1.37 8.78
CA LYS A 67 -20.16 -0.64 9.79
C LYS A 67 -18.65 -0.65 9.47
N GLN A 68 -18.09 -1.81 9.12
CA GLN A 68 -16.67 -1.94 8.79
C GLN A 68 -16.29 -1.11 7.57
N VAL A 69 -17.07 -1.22 6.49
CA VAL A 69 -16.84 -0.47 5.25
C VAL A 69 -16.98 1.03 5.50
N SER A 70 -18.00 1.46 6.25
CA SER A 70 -18.24 2.88 6.55
C SER A 70 -17.07 3.52 7.28
N ILE A 71 -16.47 2.83 8.27
CA ILE A 71 -15.29 3.34 9.00
C ILE A 71 -14.13 3.56 8.01
N ALA A 72 -13.83 2.56 7.18
CA ALA A 72 -12.73 2.65 6.23
C ALA A 72 -12.92 3.70 5.12
N VAL A 73 -14.16 3.87 4.61
CA VAL A 73 -14.49 4.94 3.67
C VAL A 73 -14.33 6.31 4.32
N ASN A 74 -14.88 6.50 5.54
CA ASN A 74 -14.85 7.78 6.23
C ASN A 74 -13.44 8.18 6.69
N GLU A 75 -12.58 7.20 7.02
CA GLU A 75 -11.18 7.44 7.36
C GLU A 75 -10.30 7.74 6.14
N GLY A 76 -10.82 7.61 4.90
CA GLY A 76 -10.08 7.91 3.67
C GLY A 76 -8.83 7.04 3.48
N ARG A 77 -8.88 5.78 3.93
CA ARG A 77 -7.70 4.90 3.91
C ARG A 77 -7.23 4.63 2.47
N PRO A 78 -5.92 4.78 2.18
CA PRO A 78 -5.36 4.36 0.89
C PRO A 78 -5.65 2.90 0.59
N ILE A 79 -6.11 2.62 -0.63
CA ILE A 79 -6.39 1.27 -1.09
C ILE A 79 -5.40 0.94 -2.21
N PRO A 80 -4.64 -0.16 -2.08
CA PRO A 80 -3.80 -0.64 -3.17
C PRO A 80 -4.63 -0.93 -4.43
N VAL A 81 -4.09 -0.60 -5.60
CA VAL A 81 -4.81 -0.68 -6.89
C VAL A 81 -5.33 -2.10 -7.16
N GLU A 82 -4.60 -3.13 -6.72
CA GLU A 82 -4.98 -4.53 -6.83
C GLU A 82 -6.21 -4.93 -6.00
N LYS A 83 -6.57 -4.15 -4.97
CA LYS A 83 -7.77 -4.36 -4.14
C LYS A 83 -8.93 -3.44 -4.52
N LEU A 84 -8.73 -2.50 -5.44
CA LEU A 84 -9.72 -1.48 -5.77
C LEU A 84 -11.04 -2.04 -6.29
N GLY A 85 -11.01 -3.11 -7.11
CA GLY A 85 -12.22 -3.77 -7.60
C GLY A 85 -13.05 -4.40 -6.48
N GLN A 86 -12.38 -5.13 -5.58
CA GLN A 86 -13.00 -5.71 -4.40
C GLN A 86 -13.58 -4.63 -3.48
N TRP A 87 -12.87 -3.51 -3.32
CA TRP A 87 -13.34 -2.37 -2.55
C TRP A 87 -14.64 -1.77 -3.11
N ILE A 88 -14.70 -1.52 -4.42
CA ILE A 88 -15.89 -1.04 -5.11
C ILE A 88 -17.07 -1.98 -4.87
N ARG A 89 -16.83 -3.29 -4.97
CA ARG A 89 -17.83 -4.32 -4.69
C ARG A 89 -18.32 -4.27 -3.24
N ASP A 90 -17.41 -4.16 -2.27
CA ASP A 90 -17.77 -4.16 -0.85
C ASP A 90 -18.59 -2.93 -0.47
N VAL A 91 -18.24 -1.74 -0.98
CA VAL A 91 -19.04 -0.52 -0.82
C VAL A 91 -20.41 -0.68 -1.47
N ARG A 92 -20.46 -1.19 -2.71
CA ARG A 92 -21.73 -1.43 -3.41
C ARG A 92 -22.65 -2.37 -2.63
N GLU A 93 -22.12 -3.48 -2.12
CA GLU A 93 -22.87 -4.47 -1.35
C GLU A 93 -23.30 -3.92 0.01
N ALA A 94 -22.45 -3.14 0.68
CA ALA A 94 -22.79 -2.47 1.93
C ALA A 94 -23.95 -1.47 1.75
N LEU A 95 -24.02 -0.79 0.60
CA LEU A 95 -25.14 0.06 0.21
C LEU A 95 -26.39 -0.72 -0.25
N GLY A 96 -26.35 -2.05 -0.24
CA GLY A 96 -27.48 -2.90 -0.66
C GLY A 96 -27.75 -2.87 -2.17
N MET A 97 -26.79 -2.46 -2.99
CA MET A 97 -26.96 -2.38 -4.44
C MET A 97 -26.49 -3.66 -5.15
N THR A 98 -27.25 -4.12 -6.14
CA THR A 98 -26.79 -5.12 -7.12
C THR A 98 -25.90 -4.48 -8.19
N GLN A 99 -25.08 -5.27 -8.88
CA GLN A 99 -24.31 -4.79 -10.03
C GLN A 99 -25.21 -4.15 -11.10
N LYS A 100 -26.37 -4.76 -11.39
CA LYS A 100 -27.34 -4.22 -12.36
C LYS A 100 -27.88 -2.85 -11.96
N GLN A 101 -28.13 -2.62 -10.67
CA GLN A 101 -28.60 -1.32 -10.16
C GLN A 101 -27.51 -0.25 -10.27
N LEU A 102 -26.29 -0.55 -9.83
CA LEU A 102 -25.18 0.41 -9.93
C LEU A 102 -24.83 0.70 -11.39
N SER A 103 -24.75 -0.32 -12.26
CA SER A 103 -24.44 -0.13 -13.67
C SER A 103 -25.51 0.72 -14.37
N LYS A 104 -26.80 0.51 -14.06
CA LYS A 104 -27.90 1.34 -14.57
C LYS A 104 -27.78 2.79 -14.08
N ARG A 105 -27.50 3.01 -12.78
CA ARG A 105 -27.28 4.33 -12.19
C ARG A 105 -26.13 5.08 -12.86
N LEU A 106 -25.10 4.35 -13.28
CA LEU A 106 -23.91 4.89 -13.92
C LEU A 106 -24.00 4.95 -15.45
N HIS A 107 -25.08 4.46 -16.09
CA HIS A 107 -25.13 4.27 -17.54
C HIS A 107 -23.93 3.47 -18.07
N LEU A 108 -23.58 2.38 -17.38
CA LEU A 108 -22.55 1.42 -17.77
C LEU A 108 -23.19 0.06 -18.09
N ALA A 109 -22.57 -0.70 -18.98
CA ALA A 109 -22.92 -2.10 -19.15
C ALA A 109 -22.62 -2.88 -17.86
N GLN A 110 -23.52 -3.77 -17.43
CA GLN A 110 -23.30 -4.59 -16.24
C GLN A 110 -22.01 -5.41 -16.33
N SER A 111 -21.70 -5.95 -17.52
CA SER A 111 -20.46 -6.69 -17.78
C SER A 111 -19.21 -5.84 -17.56
N SER A 112 -19.27 -4.53 -17.85
CA SER A 112 -18.16 -3.61 -17.59
C SER A 112 -17.96 -3.40 -16.09
N LEU A 113 -19.05 -3.24 -15.32
CA LEU A 113 -18.97 -3.14 -13.87
C LEU A 113 -18.43 -4.44 -13.24
N SER A 114 -18.89 -5.61 -13.68
CA SER A 114 -18.38 -6.90 -13.19
C SER A 114 -16.88 -7.03 -13.41
N ARG A 115 -16.40 -6.73 -14.63
CA ARG A 115 -14.98 -6.77 -14.95
C ARG A 115 -14.15 -5.81 -14.08
N ILE A 116 -14.68 -4.63 -13.76
CA ILE A 116 -14.00 -3.65 -12.90
C ILE A 116 -13.93 -4.15 -11.45
N GLU A 117 -15.02 -4.75 -10.94
CA GLU A 117 -15.05 -5.34 -9.59
C GLU A 117 -14.09 -6.54 -9.46
N GLU A 118 -13.91 -7.33 -10.51
CA GLU A 118 -12.94 -8.43 -10.56
C GLU A 118 -11.50 -7.95 -10.73
N ASN A 119 -11.27 -6.97 -11.61
CA ASN A 119 -9.95 -6.44 -11.91
C ASN A 119 -10.00 -4.97 -12.36
N ALA A 120 -9.75 -4.07 -11.41
CA ALA A 120 -9.74 -2.63 -11.66
C ALA A 120 -8.48 -2.12 -12.40
N LYS A 121 -7.45 -2.95 -12.65
CA LYS A 121 -6.17 -2.49 -13.22
C LYS A 121 -6.29 -1.87 -14.61
N SER A 122 -7.22 -2.34 -15.43
CA SER A 122 -7.46 -1.81 -16.78
C SER A 122 -8.50 -0.68 -16.82
N CYS A 123 -9.01 -0.29 -15.65
CA CYS A 123 -10.02 0.77 -15.54
C CYS A 123 -9.35 2.15 -15.65
N THR A 124 -9.97 3.06 -16.41
CA THR A 124 -9.51 4.45 -16.48
C THR A 124 -9.86 5.20 -15.20
N ILE A 125 -9.05 6.20 -14.83
CA ILE A 125 -9.32 7.08 -13.67
C ILE A 125 -10.71 7.72 -13.80
N ASN A 126 -11.09 8.17 -15.00
CA ASN A 126 -12.42 8.74 -15.25
C ASN A 126 -13.55 7.75 -14.94
N THR A 127 -13.39 6.48 -15.28
CA THR A 127 -14.38 5.45 -14.97
C THR A 127 -14.45 5.18 -13.47
N LEU A 128 -13.31 5.16 -12.77
CA LEU A 128 -13.25 5.02 -11.31
C LEU A 128 -13.95 6.19 -10.60
N ALA A 129 -13.67 7.43 -11.02
CA ALA A 129 -14.33 8.62 -10.48
C ALA A 129 -15.85 8.59 -10.71
N LYS A 130 -16.28 8.13 -11.90
CA LYS A 130 -17.69 7.94 -12.21
C LYS A 130 -18.34 6.89 -11.30
N ILE A 131 -17.68 5.77 -11.07
CA ILE A 131 -18.16 4.72 -10.14
C ILE A 131 -18.28 5.25 -8.72
N ALA A 132 -17.25 5.96 -8.23
CA ALA A 132 -17.26 6.58 -6.91
C ALA A 132 -18.48 7.51 -6.76
N THR A 133 -18.74 8.36 -7.76
CA THR A 133 -19.92 9.23 -7.79
C THR A 133 -21.23 8.44 -7.68
N GLY A 134 -21.35 7.30 -8.37
CA GLY A 134 -22.52 6.42 -8.27
C GLY A 134 -22.73 5.80 -6.90
N LEU A 135 -21.62 5.58 -6.17
CA LEU A 135 -21.59 5.07 -4.80
C LEU A 135 -21.71 6.19 -3.74
N GLN A 136 -21.86 7.46 -4.14
CA GLN A 136 -21.82 8.62 -3.22
C GLN A 136 -20.49 8.70 -2.46
N CYS A 137 -19.40 8.39 -3.15
CA CYS A 137 -18.03 8.50 -2.65
C CYS A 137 -17.22 9.39 -3.59
N GLU A 138 -16.06 9.84 -3.11
CA GLU A 138 -15.05 10.50 -3.92
C GLU A 138 -13.86 9.55 -4.15
N PHE A 139 -13.24 9.64 -5.32
CA PHE A 139 -12.04 8.86 -5.64
C PHE A 139 -10.81 9.74 -5.46
N MET A 140 -9.96 9.41 -4.48
CA MET A 140 -8.70 10.09 -4.21
C MET A 140 -7.53 9.13 -4.48
N GLY A 141 -6.57 9.59 -5.28
CA GLY A 141 -5.31 8.87 -5.51
C GLY A 141 -4.23 9.37 -4.56
N VAL A 142 -3.39 8.45 -4.07
CA VAL A 142 -2.19 8.79 -3.28
C VAL A 142 -0.96 8.13 -3.88
N LEU A 143 0.16 8.84 -3.88
CA LEU A 143 1.48 8.31 -4.22
C LEU A 143 2.25 8.01 -2.94
N ILE A 144 2.78 6.80 -2.83
CA ILE A 144 3.53 6.34 -1.68
C ILE A 144 4.91 5.90 -2.17
N SER A 145 5.96 6.57 -1.69
CA SER A 145 7.34 6.14 -1.96
C SER A 145 7.65 4.89 -1.15
N LYS A 146 8.23 3.88 -1.78
CA LYS A 146 8.62 2.64 -1.10
C LYS A 146 9.76 2.87 -0.11
N ASP A 147 10.70 3.73 -0.47
CA ASP A 147 11.98 3.89 0.24
C ASP A 147 12.25 5.34 0.69
N GLY A 148 11.29 6.26 0.49
CA GLY A 148 11.47 7.70 0.71
C GLY A 148 12.13 8.40 -0.49
N LEU A 149 11.74 9.65 -0.77
CA LEU A 149 12.22 10.36 -1.97
C LEU A 149 13.71 10.71 -1.86
N GLU A 150 14.17 11.08 -0.66
CA GLU A 150 15.56 11.41 -0.36
C GLU A 150 16.48 10.21 -0.59
N ASN A 151 16.04 9.01 -0.18
CA ASN A 151 16.82 7.80 -0.37
C ASN A 151 16.87 7.39 -1.86
N ILE A 152 15.77 7.55 -2.59
CA ILE A 152 15.74 7.33 -4.04
C ILE A 152 16.76 8.24 -4.75
N ILE A 153 16.80 9.53 -4.39
CA ILE A 153 17.77 10.49 -4.95
C ILE A 153 19.20 10.07 -4.61
N LYS A 154 19.47 9.71 -3.35
CA LYS A 154 20.79 9.28 -2.90
C LYS A 154 21.28 8.03 -3.64
N LEU A 155 20.43 7.02 -3.78
CA LEU A 155 20.76 5.79 -4.51
C LEU A 155 21.05 6.09 -5.98
N ARG A 156 20.24 6.94 -6.62
CA ARG A 156 20.47 7.35 -8.01
C ARG A 156 21.76 8.15 -8.16
N ALA A 157 22.07 9.04 -7.22
CA ALA A 157 23.30 9.82 -7.21
C ALA A 157 24.53 8.93 -7.14
N GLU A 158 24.50 7.88 -6.33
CA GLU A 158 25.60 6.92 -6.25
C GLU A 158 25.80 6.16 -7.58
N ILE A 159 24.71 5.74 -8.23
CA ILE A 159 24.75 5.08 -9.54
C ILE A 159 25.36 6.00 -10.58
N LYS A 160 24.88 7.25 -10.69
CA LYS A 160 25.38 8.21 -11.68
C LYS A 160 26.84 8.61 -11.41
N ALA A 161 27.22 8.76 -10.13
CA ALA A 161 28.60 9.03 -9.75
C ALA A 161 29.55 7.89 -10.19
N LYS A 162 29.13 6.63 -10.01
CA LYS A 162 29.90 5.46 -10.49
C LYS A 162 30.07 5.47 -12.01
N GLU A 163 29.02 5.83 -12.75
CA GLU A 163 29.07 5.91 -14.22
C GLU A 163 30.04 7.00 -14.70
N ILE A 164 29.92 8.22 -14.17
CA ILE A 164 30.80 9.36 -14.48
C ILE A 164 32.25 8.98 -14.20
N LEU A 165 32.53 8.44 -13.02
CA LEU A 165 33.88 8.04 -12.64
C LEU A 165 34.41 6.91 -13.52
N LYS A 166 33.59 5.91 -13.85
CA LYS A 166 34.00 4.82 -14.76
C LYS A 166 34.43 5.37 -16.13
N GLN A 167 33.66 6.29 -16.71
CA GLN A 167 34.02 6.94 -17.98
C GLN A 167 35.32 7.73 -17.85
N THR A 168 35.46 8.49 -16.77
CA THR A 168 36.64 9.33 -16.54
C THR A 168 37.90 8.47 -16.34
N PHE A 169 37.83 7.40 -15.55
CA PHE A 169 38.94 6.48 -15.33
C PHE A 169 39.27 5.60 -16.53
N ALA A 170 38.27 5.23 -17.35
CA ALA A 170 38.53 4.55 -18.62
C ALA A 170 39.36 5.43 -19.56
N ASN A 171 39.07 6.74 -19.60
CA ASN A 171 39.85 7.71 -20.37
C ASN A 171 41.26 7.91 -19.75
N MET A 172 41.39 8.01 -18.42
CA MET A 172 42.69 8.15 -17.73
C MET A 172 43.58 6.89 -17.80
N ALA A 173 42.99 5.69 -17.87
CA ALA A 173 43.75 4.45 -18.03
C ALA A 173 44.50 4.41 -19.37
N MET A 174 43.97 5.07 -20.41
CA MET A 174 44.68 5.27 -21.69
C MET A 174 45.88 6.21 -21.54
N GLU A 175 45.88 7.09 -20.52
CA GLU A 175 46.97 8.02 -20.17
C GLU A 175 48.00 7.41 -19.19
N LYS A 176 47.90 6.10 -18.87
CA LYS A 176 48.77 5.35 -17.94
C LYS A 176 48.79 5.87 -16.49
N GLN A 177 47.71 6.49 -16.02
CA GLN A 177 47.57 6.87 -14.62
C GLN A 177 46.34 6.19 -14.00
N MET A 178 46.55 5.08 -13.29
CA MET A 178 45.53 4.49 -12.44
C MET A 178 45.63 5.10 -11.04
N PRO A 179 44.54 5.67 -10.50
CA PRO A 179 44.53 6.17 -9.12
C PRO A 179 44.49 5.02 -8.10
N ASP A 180 44.97 5.32 -6.90
CA ASP A 180 44.81 4.45 -5.73
C ASP A 180 43.33 4.22 -5.40
N ASN A 181 43.00 3.03 -4.88
CA ASN A 181 41.64 2.62 -4.52
C ASN A 181 41.01 3.58 -3.50
N ASN A 182 41.82 4.13 -2.59
CA ASN A 182 41.34 5.13 -1.62
C ASN A 182 40.93 6.45 -2.29
N ALA A 183 41.63 6.87 -3.35
CA ALA A 183 41.30 8.07 -4.10
C ALA A 183 39.99 7.88 -4.89
N TYR A 184 39.76 6.70 -5.47
CA TYR A 184 38.49 6.34 -6.12
C TYR A 184 37.32 6.46 -5.14
N ILE A 185 37.42 5.82 -3.97
CA ILE A 185 36.37 5.83 -2.96
C ILE A 185 36.06 7.26 -2.49
N TYR A 186 37.09 8.08 -2.29
CA TYR A 186 36.91 9.48 -1.91
C TYR A 186 36.15 10.28 -2.98
N GLN A 187 36.56 10.16 -4.25
CA GLN A 187 35.89 10.85 -5.36
C GLN A 187 34.44 10.39 -5.54
N LEU A 188 34.18 9.09 -5.41
CA LEU A 188 32.84 8.52 -5.49
C LEU A 188 31.94 9.13 -4.41
N LYS A 189 32.41 9.16 -3.16
CA LYS A 189 31.66 9.74 -2.05
C LYS A 189 31.36 11.23 -2.29
N LYS A 190 32.38 12.01 -2.66
CA LYS A 190 32.25 13.44 -2.91
C LYS A 190 31.23 13.73 -4.02
N LEU A 191 31.34 13.05 -5.16
CA LEU A 191 30.44 13.25 -6.28
C LEU A 191 29.00 12.81 -5.95
N THR A 192 28.84 11.72 -5.19
CA THR A 192 27.53 11.27 -4.71
C THR A 192 26.88 12.33 -3.81
N GLU A 193 27.63 12.93 -2.90
CA GLU A 193 27.14 14.01 -2.03
C GLU A 193 26.76 15.26 -2.84
N GLU A 194 27.58 15.66 -3.81
CA GLU A 194 27.29 16.78 -4.72
C GLU A 194 25.99 16.55 -5.51
N LEU A 195 25.82 15.37 -6.11
CA LEU A 195 24.64 15.00 -6.88
C LEU A 195 23.38 14.84 -6.00
N THR A 196 23.54 14.43 -4.75
CA THR A 196 22.44 14.33 -3.79
C THR A 196 21.97 15.71 -3.33
N ASN A 197 22.90 16.65 -3.11
CA ASN A 197 22.58 17.99 -2.62
C ASN A 197 22.03 18.91 -3.72
N ASN A 198 22.32 18.61 -4.99
CA ASN A 198 21.82 19.39 -6.12
C ASN A 198 21.28 18.47 -7.24
N PRO A 199 20.15 17.77 -7.00
CA PRO A 199 19.60 16.81 -7.94
C PRO A 199 19.01 17.55 -9.15
N GLY A 200 19.72 17.48 -10.29
CA GLY A 200 19.29 18.04 -11.57
C GLY A 200 18.79 16.99 -12.56
N PRO A 201 18.30 17.39 -13.75
CA PRO A 201 17.83 16.48 -14.81
C PRO A 201 18.86 15.40 -15.18
N ASN A 202 20.14 15.78 -15.24
CA ASN A 202 21.28 14.91 -15.58
C ASN A 202 21.45 13.72 -14.62
N LEU A 203 20.87 13.78 -13.41
CA LEU A 203 20.88 12.66 -12.46
C LEU A 203 20.19 11.42 -13.05
N TRP A 204 19.22 11.60 -13.96
CA TRP A 204 18.39 10.55 -14.54
C TRP A 204 18.76 10.22 -15.99
N GLU A 205 19.64 10.98 -16.61
CA GLU A 205 20.14 10.70 -17.96
C GLU A 205 21.12 9.50 -17.93
N GLU A 206 21.29 8.84 -19.07
CA GLU A 206 22.29 7.76 -19.28
C GLU A 206 23.68 8.34 -19.56
#